data_AF-A0A1E5E5M2-F1
#
_entry.id   AF-A0A1E5E5M2-F1
#
_cell.length_a   1.000
_cell.length_b   1.000
_cell.length_c   1.000
_cell.angle_alpha   90.00
_cell.angle_beta   90.00
_cell.angle_gamma   90.00
#
_symmetry.space_group_name_H-M   'P 1'
#
loop_
_entity.id
_entity.type
_entity.pdbx_description
1 polymer ?
#
loop_
_entity_poly.entity_id
_entity_poly.type
_entity_poly.pdbx_seq_one_letter_code
_entity_poly.pdbx_strand_id
1 'polypeptide(L)'
;MPTTQLFQPQPNIPLWVKYALWAAIVMMSFIIESWLNLKVASLFFATALILLFALKQYVYGQNLGFTFTETHFQQHLFKGGWVLNWTNIQRIGECSYDFQGWCTPIPWIGIEIKEYQSCIERMSPKIITQILLHQRSLLMVGLKQHGRQGEFEDFVMNDTPYTLPNGRRLLGLQAMLANRMAIQKELWGFDLFIAEGDLIKSKEVFIGMARRYLAASHNHQEQD
;
A
#
# COMPACT_ATOMS: atom_id res chain seq x y z
N MET A 1 -13.64 -7.51 -19.30
CA MET A 1 -12.82 -8.50 -18.54
C MET A 1 -13.38 -8.67 -17.13
N PRO A 2 -13.51 -9.90 -16.59
CA PRO A 2 -14.07 -10.10 -15.26
C PRO A 2 -13.26 -9.38 -14.18
N THR A 3 -13.93 -8.96 -13.10
CA THR A 3 -13.28 -8.31 -11.96
C THR A 3 -12.37 -9.30 -11.23
N THR A 4 -11.10 -8.93 -11.03
CA THR A 4 -10.13 -9.73 -10.28
C THR A 4 -9.82 -9.07 -8.94
N GLN A 5 -9.93 -9.83 -7.85
CA GLN A 5 -9.60 -9.38 -6.51
C GLN A 5 -8.39 -10.15 -5.98
N LEU A 6 -7.36 -9.43 -5.57
CA LEU A 6 -6.14 -9.96 -4.97
C LEU A 6 -6.06 -9.42 -3.55
N PHE A 7 -6.59 -10.15 -2.58
CA PHE A 7 -6.46 -9.82 -1.16
C PHE A 7 -5.49 -10.76 -0.47
N GLN A 8 -4.72 -10.23 0.48
CA GLN A 8 -3.87 -11.09 1.31
C GLN A 8 -4.76 -12.12 2.00
N PRO A 9 -4.38 -13.41 1.93
CA PRO A 9 -5.18 -14.46 2.52
C PRO A 9 -5.26 -14.21 4.03
N GLN A 10 -6.45 -13.90 4.52
CA GLN A 10 -6.64 -13.82 5.96
C GLN A 10 -6.45 -15.22 6.54
N PRO A 11 -5.65 -15.39 7.61
CA PRO A 11 -5.42 -16.70 8.18
C PRO A 11 -6.74 -17.27 8.68
N ASN A 12 -7.22 -18.29 7.97
CA ASN A 12 -8.44 -19.00 8.34
C ASN A 12 -8.12 -19.98 9.46
N ILE A 13 -8.14 -19.49 10.70
CA ILE A 13 -7.99 -20.33 11.89
C ILE A 13 -9.27 -21.17 12.01
N PRO A 14 -9.18 -22.52 11.90
CA PRO A 14 -10.36 -23.37 11.96
C PRO A 14 -11.03 -23.26 13.33
N LEU A 15 -12.36 -23.42 13.36
CA LEU A 15 -13.18 -23.21 14.56
C LEU A 15 -12.70 -24.07 15.74
N TRP A 16 -12.29 -25.32 15.49
CA TRP A 16 -11.81 -26.22 16.54
C TRP A 16 -10.53 -25.71 17.23
N VAL A 17 -9.61 -25.06 16.51
CA VAL A 17 -8.40 -24.45 17.11
C VAL A 17 -8.78 -23.28 18.01
N LYS A 18 -9.78 -22.47 17.62
CA LYS A 18 -10.28 -21.37 18.46
C LYS A 18 -10.88 -21.91 19.76
N TYR A 19 -11.69 -22.96 19.69
CA TYR A 19 -12.28 -23.59 20.88
C TYR A 19 -11.23 -24.27 21.76
N ALA A 20 -10.23 -24.94 21.17
CA ALA A 20 -9.14 -25.56 21.90
C ALA A 20 -8.31 -24.51 22.67
N LEU A 21 -8.02 -23.37 22.04
CA LEU A 21 -7.27 -22.29 22.67
C LEU A 21 -8.06 -21.66 23.83
N TRP A 22 -9.37 -21.46 23.67
CA TRP A 22 -10.26 -21.02 24.75
C TRP A 22 -10.30 -22.02 25.92
N ALA A 23 -10.46 -23.31 25.62
CA ALA A 23 -10.47 -24.36 26.63
C ALA A 23 -9.14 -24.42 27.39
N ALA A 24 -8.01 -24.25 26.70
CA ALA A 24 -6.69 -24.21 27.32
C ALA A 24 -6.52 -23.02 28.27
N ILE A 25 -6.97 -21.82 27.87
CA ILE A 25 -6.91 -20.63 28.74
C ILE A 25 -7.77 -20.83 30.00
N VAL A 26 -8.99 -21.33 29.84
CA VAL A 26 -9.89 -21.58 30.97
C VAL A 26 -9.32 -22.65 31.91
N MET A 27 -8.82 -23.76 31.36
CA MET A 27 -8.19 -24.82 32.13
C MET A 27 -6.96 -24.31 32.90
N MET A 28 -6.11 -23.52 32.25
CA MET A 28 -4.93 -22.93 32.89
C MET A 28 -5.33 -21.97 34.01
N SER A 29 -6.38 -21.17 33.84
CA SER A 29 -6.91 -20.30 34.90
C SER A 29 -7.39 -21.10 36.12
N PHE A 30 -8.09 -22.22 35.92
CA PHE A 30 -8.52 -23.09 37.02
C PHE A 30 -7.34 -23.75 37.75
N ILE A 31 -6.30 -24.15 37.02
CA ILE A 31 -5.07 -24.68 37.64
C ILE A 31 -4.40 -23.58 38.48
N ILE A 32 -4.27 -22.36 37.95
CA ILE A 32 -3.67 -21.23 38.69
C ILE A 32 -4.49 -20.89 39.95
N GLU A 33 -5.82 -20.94 39.88
CA GLU A 33 -6.69 -20.73 41.04
C GLU A 33 -6.44 -21.78 42.13
N SER A 34 -6.35 -23.05 41.75
CA SER A 34 -6.15 -24.17 42.68
C SER A 34 -4.80 -24.14 43.39
N TRP A 35 -3.75 -23.59 42.77
CA TRP A 35 -2.39 -23.62 43.31
C TRP A 35 -1.96 -22.30 43.96
N LEU A 36 -2.45 -21.16 43.48
CA LEU A 36 -2.09 -19.83 43.98
C LEU A 36 -3.26 -19.18 44.69
N ASN A 37 -4.08 -18.43 43.95
CA ASN A 37 -5.19 -17.62 44.46
C ASN A 37 -6.07 -17.13 43.29
N LEU A 38 -7.35 -16.88 43.58
CA LEU A 38 -8.32 -16.34 42.63
C LEU A 38 -7.88 -15.00 41.99
N LYS A 39 -7.20 -14.13 42.76
CA LYS A 39 -6.71 -12.82 42.27
C LYS A 39 -5.63 -12.96 41.19
N VAL A 40 -4.79 -13.99 41.27
CA VAL A 40 -3.73 -14.24 40.27
C VAL A 40 -4.34 -14.88 39.02
N ALA A 41 -5.29 -15.79 39.19
CA ALA A 41 -6.05 -16.40 38.09
C ALA A 41 -6.82 -15.36 37.27
N SER A 42 -7.48 -14.40 37.94
CA SER A 42 -8.21 -13.32 37.24
C SER A 42 -7.28 -12.38 36.48
N LEU A 43 -6.10 -12.06 37.02
CA LEU A 43 -5.09 -11.26 36.33
C LEU A 43 -4.56 -11.97 35.08
N PHE A 44 -4.25 -13.26 35.17
CA PHE A 44 -3.82 -14.07 34.02
C PHE A 44 -4.88 -14.13 32.92
N PHE A 45 -6.15 -14.35 33.31
CA PHE A 45 -7.25 -14.38 32.35
C PHE A 45 -7.41 -13.03 31.63
N ALA A 46 -7.36 -11.93 32.37
CA ALA A 46 -7.47 -10.58 31.80
C ALA A 46 -6.31 -10.27 30.82
N THR A 47 -5.07 -10.61 31.17
CA THR A 47 -3.91 -10.39 30.28
C THR A 47 -3.98 -11.27 29.03
N ALA A 48 -4.40 -12.53 29.17
CA ALA A 48 -4.62 -13.43 28.03
C ALA A 48 -5.69 -12.90 27.07
N LEU A 49 -6.80 -12.35 27.58
CA LEU A 49 -7.84 -11.72 26.76
C LEU A 49 -7.33 -10.51 25.99
N ILE A 50 -6.57 -9.63 26.65
CA ILE A 50 -5.99 -8.44 26.01
C ILE A 50 -5.01 -8.86 24.90
N LEU A 51 -4.16 -9.86 25.17
CA LEU A 51 -3.25 -10.42 24.17
C LEU A 51 -3.99 -11.01 22.96
N LEU A 52 -5.04 -11.81 23.19
CA LEU A 52 -5.86 -12.35 22.10
C LEU A 52 -6.55 -11.25 21.29
N PHE A 53 -7.07 -10.23 21.95
CA PHE A 53 -7.68 -9.09 21.28
C PHE A 53 -6.66 -8.32 20.43
N ALA A 54 -5.47 -8.06 20.98
CA ALA A 54 -4.39 -7.40 20.27
C ALA A 54 -3.91 -8.21 19.05
N LEU A 55 -3.71 -9.52 19.22
CA LEU A 55 -3.35 -10.43 18.12
C LEU A 55 -4.43 -10.46 17.04
N LYS A 56 -5.71 -10.50 17.43
CA LYS A 56 -6.83 -10.46 16.47
C LYS A 56 -6.82 -9.14 15.69
N GLN A 57 -6.68 -7.99 16.36
CA GLN A 57 -6.62 -6.70 15.69
C GLN A 57 -5.42 -6.60 14.75
N TYR A 58 -4.26 -7.11 15.18
CA TYR A 58 -3.04 -7.11 14.38
C TYR A 58 -3.14 -7.97 13.12
N VAL A 59 -3.71 -9.16 13.24
CA VAL A 59 -3.84 -10.13 12.14
C VAL A 59 -4.97 -9.78 11.18
N TYR A 60 -6.15 -9.46 11.69
CA TYR A 60 -7.34 -9.19 10.86
C TYR A 60 -7.45 -7.72 10.42
N GLY A 61 -6.59 -6.84 10.97
CA GLY A 61 -6.50 -5.46 10.52
C GLY A 61 -5.82 -5.30 9.15
N GLN A 62 -5.05 -6.27 8.69
CA GLN A 62 -4.27 -6.10 7.45
C GLN A 62 -5.10 -6.41 6.19
N ASN A 63 -6.11 -5.58 5.92
CA ASN A 63 -6.82 -5.61 4.63
C ASN A 63 -5.99 -4.88 3.58
N LEU A 64 -4.90 -5.54 3.17
CA LEU A 64 -4.08 -5.16 2.03
C LEU A 64 -4.53 -5.96 0.82
N GLY A 65 -4.82 -5.27 -0.27
CA GLY A 65 -5.24 -5.94 -1.49
C GLY A 65 -5.44 -5.01 -2.66
N PHE A 66 -5.73 -5.62 -3.80
CA PHE A 66 -5.93 -4.93 -5.07
C PHE A 66 -7.21 -5.43 -5.73
N THR A 67 -7.96 -4.51 -6.31
CA THR A 67 -9.11 -4.83 -7.15
C THR A 67 -8.87 -4.29 -8.54
N PHE A 68 -8.95 -5.19 -9.52
CA PHE A 68 -8.92 -4.88 -10.95
C PHE A 68 -10.34 -5.01 -11.48
N THR A 69 -10.94 -3.90 -11.87
CA THR A 69 -12.22 -3.88 -12.59
C THR A 69 -11.99 -3.51 -14.05
N GLU A 70 -13.03 -3.53 -14.88
CA GLU A 70 -12.93 -3.10 -16.28
C GLU A 70 -12.58 -1.61 -16.42
N THR A 71 -13.03 -0.78 -15.49
CA THR A 71 -12.92 0.68 -15.56
C THR A 71 -11.85 1.25 -14.64
N HIS A 72 -11.63 0.63 -13.47
CA HIS A 72 -10.76 1.15 -12.44
C HIS A 72 -9.81 0.11 -11.84
N PHE A 73 -8.67 0.60 -11.38
CA PHE A 73 -7.68 -0.07 -10.56
C PHE A 73 -7.71 0.50 -9.14
N GLN A 74 -7.84 -0.35 -8.13
CA GLN A 74 -7.93 0.06 -6.73
C GLN A 74 -6.92 -0.68 -5.86
N GLN A 75 -6.22 0.06 -5.01
CA GLN A 75 -5.47 -0.49 -3.88
C GLN A 75 -6.24 -0.26 -2.59
N HIS A 76 -6.40 -1.33 -1.81
CA HIS A 76 -6.97 -1.33 -0.46
C HIS A 76 -5.83 -1.38 0.55
N LEU A 77 -5.86 -0.46 1.49
CA LEU A 77 -4.94 -0.31 2.61
C LEU A 77 -5.75 -0.36 3.91
N PHE A 78 -5.10 -0.67 5.03
CA PHE A 78 -5.80 -0.75 6.33
C PHE A 78 -6.63 0.50 6.67
N LYS A 79 -6.12 1.69 6.32
CA LYS A 79 -6.73 2.99 6.68
C LYS A 79 -7.43 3.68 5.50
N GLY A 80 -7.72 2.96 4.41
CA GLY A 80 -8.42 3.50 3.25
C GLY A 80 -7.96 2.86 1.95
N GLY A 81 -8.00 3.60 0.86
CA GLY A 81 -7.45 3.13 -0.41
C GLY A 81 -7.35 4.28 -1.39
N TRP A 82 -6.81 3.98 -2.56
CA TRP A 82 -6.85 4.90 -3.68
C TRP A 82 -7.33 4.16 -4.92
N VAL A 83 -7.94 4.91 -5.83
CA VAL A 83 -8.55 4.41 -7.06
C VAL A 83 -8.01 5.22 -8.23
N LEU A 84 -7.59 4.53 -9.28
CA LEU A 84 -7.21 5.08 -10.56
C LEU A 84 -8.12 4.52 -11.65
N ASN A 85 -8.50 5.36 -12.62
CA ASN A 85 -9.14 4.88 -13.83
C ASN A 85 -8.05 4.41 -14.80
N TRP A 86 -8.27 3.28 -15.48
CA TRP A 86 -7.33 2.75 -16.47
C TRP A 86 -7.03 3.75 -17.60
N THR A 87 -7.99 4.58 -17.98
CA THR A 87 -7.82 5.61 -19.03
C THR A 87 -6.79 6.67 -18.64
N ASN A 88 -6.65 6.93 -17.34
CA ASN A 88 -5.69 7.90 -16.79
C ASN A 88 -4.30 7.30 -16.56
N ILE A 89 -4.15 5.98 -16.68
CA ILE A 89 -2.86 5.31 -16.56
C ILE A 89 -2.19 5.28 -17.94
N GLN A 90 -0.95 5.72 -18.01
CA GLN A 90 -0.16 5.68 -19.25
C GLN A 90 0.65 4.40 -19.35
N ARG A 91 1.33 4.02 -18.26
CA ARG A 91 2.24 2.87 -18.25
C ARG A 91 2.31 2.28 -16.86
N ILE A 92 2.44 0.96 -16.80
CA ILE A 92 2.77 0.21 -15.58
C ILE A 92 3.99 -0.66 -15.87
N GLY A 93 4.99 -0.59 -14.99
CA GLY A 93 6.25 -1.28 -15.20
C GLY A 93 7.07 -1.51 -13.94
N GLU A 94 8.15 -2.24 -14.12
CA GLU A 94 9.15 -2.45 -13.09
C GLU A 94 10.05 -1.23 -12.98
N CYS A 95 10.45 -0.91 -11.76
CA CYS A 95 11.49 0.08 -11.53
C CYS A 95 12.86 -0.64 -11.50
N SER A 96 13.86 -0.03 -12.12
CA SER A 96 15.24 -0.51 -12.13
C SER A 96 16.16 0.55 -11.58
N TYR A 97 17.13 0.13 -10.77
CA TYR A 97 18.22 0.95 -10.29
C TYR A 97 19.45 0.74 -11.17
N ASP A 98 19.99 1.82 -11.72
CA ASP A 98 21.22 1.78 -12.52
C ASP A 98 22.41 2.17 -11.63
N PHE A 99 23.40 1.29 -11.55
CA PHE A 99 24.65 1.56 -10.88
C PHE A 99 25.83 1.05 -11.69
N GLN A 100 26.69 1.97 -12.13
CA GLN A 100 27.91 1.66 -12.88
C GLN A 100 27.66 0.79 -14.13
N GLY A 101 26.52 0.99 -14.82
CA GLY A 101 26.15 0.24 -16.02
C GLY A 101 25.44 -1.09 -15.74
N TRP A 102 25.18 -1.42 -14.47
CA TRP A 102 24.36 -2.57 -14.07
C TRP A 102 22.95 -2.11 -13.69
N CYS A 103 21.95 -2.56 -14.43
CA CYS A 103 20.55 -2.35 -14.10
C CYS A 103 20.04 -3.48 -13.20
N THR A 104 19.75 -3.17 -11.94
CA THR A 104 19.19 -4.12 -10.97
C THR A 104 17.72 -3.79 -10.71
N PRO A 105 16.79 -4.76 -10.80
CA PRO A 105 15.39 -4.51 -10.48
C PRO A 105 15.22 -4.19 -8.99
N ILE A 106 14.44 -3.16 -8.68
CA ILE A 106 14.08 -2.82 -7.29
C ILE A 106 12.70 -3.41 -6.94
N PRO A 107 12.39 -3.60 -5.64
CA PRO A 107 11.13 -4.20 -5.20
C PRO A 107 9.96 -3.20 -5.25
N TRP A 108 9.82 -2.49 -6.37
CA TRP A 108 8.80 -1.47 -6.60
C TRP A 108 8.23 -1.60 -8.01
N ILE A 109 6.92 -1.44 -8.10
CA ILE A 109 6.18 -1.30 -9.36
C ILE A 109 5.83 0.16 -9.53
N GLY A 110 6.19 0.73 -10.67
CA GLY A 110 5.88 2.10 -11.05
C GLY A 110 4.60 2.19 -11.89
N ILE A 111 3.81 3.22 -11.61
CA ILE A 111 2.61 3.60 -12.35
C ILE A 111 2.78 5.03 -12.83
N GLU A 112 2.70 5.21 -14.14
CA GLU A 112 2.71 6.51 -14.80
C GLU A 112 1.27 6.99 -15.03
N ILE A 113 0.98 8.21 -14.58
CA ILE A 113 -0.34 8.82 -14.54
C ILE A 113 -0.35 10.03 -15.47
N LYS A 114 -1.39 10.16 -16.30
CA LYS A 114 -1.55 11.27 -17.25
C LYS A 114 -1.98 12.55 -16.53
N GLU A 115 -3.01 12.45 -15.68
CA GLU A 115 -3.61 13.57 -14.98
C GLU A 115 -3.62 13.35 -13.45
N TYR A 116 -2.93 14.23 -12.72
CA TYR A 116 -2.82 14.11 -11.26
C TYR A 116 -4.10 14.52 -10.54
N GLN A 117 -4.90 15.43 -11.12
CA GLN A 117 -6.08 15.99 -10.47
C GLN A 117 -7.04 14.90 -10.00
N SER A 118 -7.47 14.05 -10.92
CA SER A 118 -8.46 13.00 -10.64
C SER A 118 -7.91 11.95 -9.68
N CYS A 119 -6.59 11.81 -9.56
CA CYS A 119 -5.96 10.93 -8.58
C CYS A 119 -5.94 11.57 -7.19
N ILE A 120 -5.33 12.74 -7.06
CA ILE A 120 -5.03 13.40 -5.79
C ILE A 120 -6.31 13.87 -5.07
N GLU A 121 -7.29 14.40 -5.81
CA GLU A 121 -8.53 14.92 -5.22
C GLU A 121 -9.40 13.81 -4.61
N ARG A 122 -9.28 12.57 -5.10
CA ARG A 122 -10.00 11.41 -4.56
C ARG A 122 -9.27 10.72 -3.41
N MET A 123 -7.99 11.01 -3.20
CA MET A 123 -7.21 10.44 -2.11
C MET A 123 -7.50 11.13 -0.79
N SER A 124 -7.79 10.33 0.25
CA SER A 124 -7.91 10.87 1.60
C SER A 124 -6.55 11.30 2.15
N PRO A 125 -6.48 12.32 3.03
CA PRO A 125 -5.23 12.78 3.63
C PRO A 125 -4.41 11.66 4.30
N LYS A 126 -5.08 10.68 4.93
CA LYS A 126 -4.44 9.53 5.55
C LYS A 126 -3.66 8.67 4.55
N ILE A 127 -4.24 8.46 3.37
CA ILE A 127 -3.60 7.70 2.29
C ILE A 127 -2.44 8.47 1.70
N ILE A 128 -2.60 9.78 1.51
CA ILE A 128 -1.51 10.65 1.06
C ILE A 128 -0.31 10.56 2.01
N THR A 129 -0.52 10.74 3.31
CA THR A 129 0.53 10.60 4.33
C THR A 129 1.18 9.21 4.28
N GLN A 130 0.38 8.15 4.14
CA GLN A 130 0.90 6.79 4.05
C GLN A 130 1.79 6.59 2.82
N ILE A 131 1.37 7.06 1.64
CA ILE A 131 2.16 7.01 0.40
C ILE A 131 3.48 7.76 0.58
N LEU A 132 3.44 8.99 1.10
CA LEU A 132 4.63 9.82 1.33
C LEU A 132 5.64 9.16 2.27
N LEU A 133 5.16 8.50 3.34
CA LEU A 133 6.02 7.79 4.28
C LEU A 133 6.60 6.51 3.68
N HIS A 134 5.76 5.72 2.99
CA HIS A 134 6.15 4.43 2.45
C HIS A 134 7.20 4.57 1.32
N GLN A 135 7.07 5.62 0.50
CA GLN A 135 7.98 5.89 -0.62
C GLN A 135 9.22 6.72 -0.24
N ARG A 136 9.44 7.04 1.05
CA ARG A 136 10.60 7.85 1.50
C ARG A 136 11.93 7.16 1.22
N SER A 137 12.02 5.85 1.43
CA SER A 137 13.22 5.06 1.11
C SER A 137 13.49 5.06 -0.39
N LEU A 138 12.44 4.92 -1.21
CA LEU A 138 12.54 4.99 -2.67
C LEU A 138 13.08 6.34 -3.15
N LEU A 139 12.61 7.46 -2.58
CA LEU A 139 13.13 8.78 -2.89
C LEU A 139 14.63 8.89 -2.59
N MET A 140 15.07 8.40 -1.41
CA MET A 140 16.49 8.44 -1.02
C MET A 140 17.36 7.64 -2.00
N VAL A 141 16.91 6.44 -2.40
CA VAL A 141 17.64 5.59 -3.35
C VAL A 141 17.72 6.27 -4.73
N GLY A 142 16.63 6.90 -5.18
CA GLY A 142 16.60 7.62 -6.47
C GLY A 142 17.54 8.83 -6.47
N LEU A 143 17.47 9.68 -5.44
CA LEU A 143 18.38 10.82 -5.30
C LEU A 143 19.85 10.39 -5.21
N LYS A 144 20.13 9.27 -4.53
CA LYS A 144 21.48 8.68 -4.51
C LYS A 144 21.96 8.27 -5.90
N GLN A 145 21.11 7.66 -6.71
CA GLN A 145 21.45 7.29 -8.09
C GLN A 145 21.90 8.50 -8.90
N HIS A 146 21.21 9.63 -8.74
CA HIS A 146 21.46 10.86 -9.48
C HIS A 146 22.48 11.81 -8.81
N GLY A 147 23.14 11.38 -7.73
CA GLY A 147 24.12 12.22 -7.02
C GLY A 147 23.53 13.43 -6.28
N ARG A 148 22.22 13.45 -6.06
CA ARG A 148 21.45 14.57 -5.46
C ARG A 148 21.02 14.30 -4.01
N GLN A 149 21.84 13.57 -3.26
CA GLN A 149 21.50 13.15 -1.88
C GLN A 149 21.25 14.32 -0.93
N GLY A 150 21.94 15.46 -1.15
CA GLY A 150 21.80 16.66 -0.31
C GLY A 150 20.41 17.30 -0.36
N GLU A 151 19.65 17.07 -1.43
CA GLU A 151 18.30 17.64 -1.62
C GLU A 151 17.20 16.79 -0.97
N PHE A 152 17.56 15.70 -0.28
CA PHE A 152 16.58 14.77 0.26
C PHE A 152 15.60 15.44 1.24
N GLU A 153 16.10 16.24 2.17
CA GLU A 153 15.25 16.91 3.17
C GLU A 153 14.28 17.89 2.53
N ASP A 154 14.74 18.63 1.51
CA ASP A 154 13.95 19.58 0.74
C ASP A 154 12.77 18.89 0.06
N PHE A 155 13.00 17.72 -0.56
CA PHE A 155 11.92 16.95 -1.19
C PHE A 155 11.05 16.19 -0.19
N VAL A 156 11.60 15.80 0.97
CA VAL A 156 10.86 15.04 1.98
C VAL A 156 9.69 15.83 2.55
N MET A 157 9.86 17.12 2.81
CA MET A 157 8.84 18.00 3.42
C MET A 157 8.43 19.17 2.53
N ASN A 158 8.48 18.98 1.20
CA ASN A 158 8.07 20.02 0.26
C ASN A 158 6.55 20.24 0.26
N ASP A 159 6.06 21.27 0.95
CA ASP A 159 4.65 21.68 0.99
C ASP A 159 4.31 22.85 0.04
N THR A 160 5.24 23.21 -0.86
CA THR A 160 5.05 24.32 -1.80
C THR A 160 3.79 24.10 -2.65
N PRO A 161 2.96 25.14 -2.86
CA PRO A 161 1.73 25.01 -3.63
C PRO A 161 1.99 24.46 -5.04
N TYR A 162 1.30 23.38 -5.40
CA TYR A 162 1.40 22.77 -6.73
C TYR A 162 0.26 23.26 -7.63
N THR A 163 0.58 23.76 -8.82
CA THR A 163 -0.44 24.24 -9.78
C THR A 163 -0.70 23.16 -10.82
N LEU A 164 -1.95 22.69 -10.87
CA LEU A 164 -2.41 21.72 -11.86
C LEU A 164 -2.61 22.39 -13.24
N PRO A 165 -2.65 21.62 -14.35
CA PRO A 165 -2.86 22.17 -15.70
C PRO A 165 -4.14 23.00 -15.87
N ASN A 166 -5.16 22.73 -15.06
CA ASN A 166 -6.42 23.47 -15.04
C ASN A 166 -6.36 24.82 -14.27
N GLY A 167 -5.19 25.19 -13.74
CA GLY A 167 -4.99 26.41 -12.94
C GLY A 167 -5.36 26.28 -11.46
N ARG A 168 -5.89 25.13 -11.01
CA ARG A 168 -6.19 24.88 -9.60
C ARG A 168 -4.90 24.68 -8.82
N ARG A 169 -4.81 25.32 -7.64
CA ARG A 169 -3.69 25.18 -6.73
C ARG A 169 -4.00 24.14 -5.66
N LEU A 170 -3.15 23.12 -5.56
CA LEU A 170 -3.13 22.16 -4.46
C LEU A 170 -2.31 22.76 -3.31
N LEU A 171 -2.74 22.47 -2.07
CA LEU A 171 -2.11 22.95 -0.84
C LEU A 171 -1.87 21.80 0.15
N GLY A 172 -0.94 22.00 1.08
CA GLY A 172 -0.64 21.05 2.16
C GLY A 172 -0.26 19.67 1.63
N LEU A 173 -0.88 18.61 2.20
CA LEU A 173 -0.57 17.22 1.84
C LEU A 173 -0.78 16.90 0.36
N GLN A 174 -1.80 17.50 -0.28
CA GLN A 174 -2.05 17.28 -1.71
C GLN A 174 -0.95 17.90 -2.58
N ALA A 175 -0.48 19.10 -2.22
CA ALA A 175 0.65 19.74 -2.90
C ALA A 175 1.93 18.92 -2.71
N MET A 176 2.16 18.48 -1.48
CA MET A 176 3.30 17.64 -1.13
C MET A 176 3.33 16.32 -1.89
N LEU A 177 2.17 15.68 -2.08
CA LEU A 177 2.06 14.48 -2.92
C LEU A 177 2.35 14.81 -4.38
N ALA A 178 1.76 15.87 -4.94
CA ALA A 178 2.00 16.25 -6.33
C ALA A 178 3.49 16.56 -6.60
N ASN A 179 4.13 17.33 -5.72
CA ASN A 179 5.56 17.59 -5.76
C ASN A 179 6.36 16.29 -5.67
N ARG A 180 5.96 15.37 -4.78
CA ARG A 180 6.63 14.07 -4.63
C ARG A 180 6.49 13.21 -5.89
N MET A 181 5.32 13.18 -6.50
CA MET A 181 5.09 12.46 -7.76
C MET A 181 5.96 13.03 -8.88
N ALA A 182 6.06 14.36 -8.98
CA ALA A 182 6.88 15.02 -10.00
C ALA A 182 8.37 14.65 -9.89
N ILE A 183 8.96 14.72 -8.70
CA ILE A 183 10.38 14.33 -8.52
C ILE A 183 10.58 12.83 -8.72
N GLN A 184 9.64 11.97 -8.28
CA GLN A 184 9.76 10.54 -8.51
C GLN A 184 9.66 10.19 -10.00
N LYS A 185 8.87 10.94 -10.78
CA LYS A 185 8.81 10.81 -12.24
C LYS A 185 10.16 11.14 -12.88
N GLU A 186 10.82 12.18 -12.40
CA GLU A 186 12.17 12.55 -12.85
C GLU A 186 13.20 11.45 -12.54
N LEU A 187 13.13 10.86 -11.34
CA LEU A 187 14.10 9.86 -10.88
C LEU A 187 13.88 8.45 -11.47
N TRP A 188 12.61 8.05 -11.66
CA TRP A 188 12.26 6.67 -12.01
C TRP A 188 11.40 6.53 -13.27
N GLY A 189 10.88 7.63 -13.81
CA GLY A 189 9.95 7.61 -14.95
C GLY A 189 8.51 7.21 -14.59
N PHE A 190 8.14 7.23 -13.31
CA PHE A 190 6.82 6.88 -12.80
C PHE A 190 6.37 7.81 -11.67
N ASP A 191 5.05 7.91 -11.46
CA ASP A 191 4.46 8.89 -10.56
C ASP A 191 4.04 8.27 -9.22
N LEU A 192 3.48 7.06 -9.26
CA LEU A 192 3.01 6.32 -8.09
C LEU A 192 3.65 4.94 -8.03
N PHE A 193 3.95 4.46 -6.82
CA PHE A 193 4.70 3.23 -6.61
C PHE A 193 3.98 2.29 -5.64
N ILE A 194 4.01 1.00 -5.98
CA ILE A 194 3.52 -0.10 -5.15
C ILE A 194 4.71 -0.96 -4.75
N ALA A 195 4.85 -1.25 -3.46
CA ALA A 195 5.91 -2.12 -2.97
C ALA A 195 5.64 -3.57 -3.34
N GLU A 196 6.68 -4.31 -3.71
CA GLU A 196 6.58 -5.75 -3.99
C GLU A 196 6.10 -6.54 -2.76
N GLY A 197 6.44 -6.08 -1.55
CA GLY A 197 5.97 -6.69 -0.30
C GLY A 197 4.46 -6.60 -0.05
N ASP A 198 3.75 -5.70 -0.75
CA ASP A 198 2.29 -5.60 -0.67
C ASP A 198 1.60 -6.59 -1.61
N LEU A 199 2.33 -7.22 -2.53
CA LEU A 199 1.78 -8.11 -3.56
C LEU A 199 1.55 -9.53 -3.01
N ILE A 200 0.53 -10.18 -3.56
CA ILE A 200 0.22 -11.59 -3.27
C ILE A 200 0.83 -12.52 -4.34
N LYS A 201 1.04 -11.99 -5.54
CA LYS A 201 1.68 -12.67 -6.66
C LYS A 201 3.04 -12.03 -6.92
N SER A 202 3.89 -12.73 -7.67
CA SER A 202 5.15 -12.14 -8.10
C SER A 202 4.91 -10.84 -8.88
N LYS A 203 5.89 -9.94 -8.81
CA LYS A 203 5.87 -8.64 -9.47
C LYS A 203 5.54 -8.74 -10.96
N GLU A 204 6.15 -9.70 -11.65
CA GLU A 204 6.01 -9.92 -13.10
C GLU A 204 4.57 -10.33 -13.45
N VAL A 205 3.99 -11.24 -12.66
CA VAL A 205 2.60 -11.69 -12.84
C VAL A 205 1.63 -10.54 -12.59
N PHE A 206 1.87 -9.74 -11.55
CA PHE A 206 1.05 -8.56 -11.25
C PHE A 206 1.08 -7.54 -12.39
N ILE A 207 2.27 -7.21 -12.89
CA ILE A 207 2.44 -6.26 -14.00
C ILE A 207 1.79 -6.81 -15.28
N GLY A 208 1.99 -8.09 -15.58
CA GLY A 208 1.35 -8.75 -16.72
C GLY A 208 -0.18 -8.68 -16.64
N MET A 209 -0.76 -8.91 -15.46
CA MET A 209 -2.20 -8.74 -15.24
C MET A 209 -2.61 -7.28 -15.46
N ALA A 210 -1.94 -6.33 -14.82
CA ALA A 210 -2.26 -4.91 -14.91
C ALA A 210 -2.19 -4.38 -16.36
N ARG A 211 -1.18 -4.79 -17.14
CA ARG A 211 -1.04 -4.42 -18.56
C ARG A 211 -2.17 -4.97 -19.42
N ARG A 212 -2.70 -6.16 -19.13
CA ARG A 212 -3.85 -6.71 -19.86
C ARG A 212 -5.13 -5.90 -19.61
N TYR A 213 -5.38 -5.49 -18.37
CA TYR A 213 -6.51 -4.60 -18.07
C TYR A 213 -6.33 -3.23 -18.72
N LEU A 214 -5.11 -2.68 -18.69
CA LEU A 214 -4.78 -1.42 -19.35
C LEU A 214 -5.01 -1.49 -20.87
N ALA A 215 -4.55 -2.55 -21.53
CA ALA A 215 -4.78 -2.73 -22.97
C ALA A 215 -6.28 -2.90 -23.28
N ALA A 216 -7.01 -3.67 -22.47
CA ALA A 216 -8.44 -3.88 -22.66
C ALA A 216 -9.27 -2.60 -22.49
N SER A 217 -8.87 -1.69 -21.59
CA SER A 217 -9.58 -0.42 -21.39
C SER A 217 -9.42 0.53 -22.58
N HIS A 218 -8.23 0.55 -23.21
CA HIS A 218 -7.99 1.41 -24.38
C HIS A 218 -8.80 0.93 -25.59
N ASN A 219 -8.93 -0.39 -25.78
CA ASN A 219 -9.75 -0.93 -26.87
C ASN A 219 -11.26 -0.60 -26.73
N HIS A 220 -11.77 -0.47 -25.51
CA HIS A 220 -13.16 -0.05 -25.29
C HIS A 220 -13.37 1.43 -25.64
N GLN A 221 -12.36 2.28 -25.46
CA GLN A 221 -12.45 3.71 -25.83
C GLN A 221 -12.43 3.96 -27.34
N GLU A 222 -11.90 3.03 -28.14
CA GLU A 222 -11.92 3.15 -29.61
C GLU A 222 -13.25 2.71 -30.24
N GLN A 223 -14.13 2.07 -29.46
CA GLN A 223 -15.44 1.57 -29.93
C GLN A 223 -16.63 2.48 -29.57
N ASP A 224 -16.42 3.45 -28.67
CA ASP A 224 -17.39 4.47 -28.25
C ASP A 224 -17.13 5.81 -28.95
#